data_AF-A0AAD5TLE2-F1
#
_entry.id   AF-A0AAD5TLE2-F1
#
_cell.length_a   1.000
_cell.length_b   1.000
_cell.length_c   1.000
_cell.angle_alpha   90.00
_cell.angle_beta   90.00
_cell.angle_gamma   90.00
#
_symmetry.space_group_name_H-M   'P 1'
#
loop_
_entity.id
_entity.type
_entity.pdbx_description
1 polymer ?
#
loop_
_entity_poly.entity_id
_entity_poly.type
_entity_poly.pdbx_seq_one_letter_code
_entity_poly.pdbx_strand_id
1 'polypeptide(L)'
;MPVIAPLSATAATSGLSASGTLAAPLPTKARLVPAFSEESDAARWNEVQKLLKLDFESHHVEVLNKHTKEYQPNYAVHALLSLYKVNASESILRERYELESKMLDPVGPSAVKISDSNWKEHLGKGQSVYGDFTTFFLAQIQETGIKTTVSKYIPDLIAGLGGDCFHPLLHLGLGLEFQQPLVVAQGLAYWAYTFAPIVKSLPAIVGDDDTANVLEILQDVREDTRFDPEAIDPKWAAQEFHKRVRKAINTKLGDDLAELVSEWKVEPTQASVSRALEELADATLLSCATTSHTFPSQLDFPLTHTLIAAGSLHTVMDYVSKDTDKVELLRRFLLAFLALYVSQGRPNLHADRLEDIYADTLEEDGPQLSTSPIGSPTMPTTPQLALREWGILAGAPAHVDDDIHIMEVVAALKSWEDRYGEKKGIYMKAAKVVRSIVKTGSGDAWEFKGVGYPPTASFALEMEE
;
A
#
# COMPACT_ATOMS: atom_id res chain seq x y z
N MET A 1 -2.74 -46.57 -26.22
CA MET A 1 -3.50 -45.70 -27.13
C MET A 1 -4.98 -45.84 -26.79
N PRO A 2 -5.79 -44.77 -26.86
CA PRO A 2 -5.55 -43.46 -27.49
C PRO A 2 -5.29 -42.36 -26.42
N VAL A 3 -4.26 -41.52 -26.50
CA VAL A 3 -4.10 -40.34 -27.39
C VAL A 3 -5.42 -39.58 -27.58
N ILE A 4 -5.71 -38.69 -26.64
CA ILE A 4 -6.68 -37.59 -26.83
C ILE A 4 -5.83 -36.34 -27.01
N ALA A 5 -5.95 -35.73 -28.20
CA ALA A 5 -5.30 -34.50 -28.59
C ALA A 5 -5.64 -33.34 -27.62
N PRO A 6 -4.77 -32.33 -27.48
CA PRO A 6 -5.11 -31.14 -26.71
C PRO A 6 -6.27 -30.44 -27.42
N LEU A 7 -7.40 -30.32 -26.71
CA LEU A 7 -8.47 -29.43 -27.12
C LEU A 7 -7.93 -28.00 -27.05
N SER A 8 -7.61 -27.47 -28.24
CA SER A 8 -7.60 -26.05 -28.52
C SER A 8 -8.98 -25.49 -28.16
N ALA A 9 -9.12 -25.09 -26.90
CA ALA A 9 -10.21 -24.24 -26.46
C ALA A 9 -9.74 -22.81 -26.71
N THR A 10 -10.08 -22.29 -27.89
CA THR A 10 -10.27 -20.85 -28.06
C THR A 10 -11.46 -20.46 -27.16
N ALA A 11 -11.18 -20.28 -25.87
CA ALA A 11 -12.09 -19.59 -24.99
C ALA A 11 -12.24 -18.18 -25.56
N ALA A 12 -13.43 -17.87 -26.09
CA ALA A 12 -13.81 -16.49 -26.33
C ALA A 12 -13.70 -15.78 -24.99
N THR A 13 -12.62 -15.03 -24.79
CA THR A 13 -12.39 -14.21 -23.60
C THR A 13 -13.47 -13.13 -23.61
N SER A 14 -14.47 -13.27 -22.74
CA SER A 14 -15.34 -12.17 -22.33
C SER A 14 -14.54 -11.22 -21.44
N GLY A 15 -13.41 -10.71 -21.95
CA GLY A 15 -12.53 -9.78 -21.24
C GLY A 15 -13.16 -8.39 -21.18
N LEU A 16 -12.71 -7.59 -20.21
CA LEU A 16 -13.01 -6.16 -20.20
C LEU A 16 -12.50 -5.55 -21.51
N SER A 17 -13.28 -4.66 -22.13
CA SER A 17 -12.84 -3.91 -23.30
C SER A 17 -12.68 -2.46 -22.92
N ALA A 18 -11.45 -1.96 -22.98
CA ALA A 18 -11.17 -0.54 -22.83
C ALA A 18 -11.40 0.19 -24.17
N SER A 19 -12.64 0.19 -24.67
CA SER A 19 -13.01 0.97 -25.86
C SER A 19 -13.26 2.43 -25.49
N GLY A 20 -12.51 3.36 -26.09
CA GLY A 20 -12.58 4.80 -25.84
C GLY A 20 -11.26 5.37 -25.33
N THR A 21 -10.77 6.45 -25.95
CA THR A 21 -9.46 7.04 -25.64
C THR A 21 -9.51 7.78 -24.31
N LEU A 22 -9.06 7.13 -23.23
CA LEU A 22 -8.74 7.78 -21.97
C LEU A 22 -7.26 7.56 -21.65
N ALA A 23 -6.38 7.99 -22.56
CA ALA A 23 -4.94 7.95 -22.32
C ALA A 23 -4.59 8.96 -21.20
N ALA A 24 -3.96 8.47 -20.14
CA ALA A 24 -3.50 9.35 -19.07
C ALA A 24 -2.36 10.27 -19.56
N PRO A 25 -2.33 11.54 -19.11
CA PRO A 25 -1.26 12.46 -19.47
C PRO A 25 0.10 11.97 -18.95
N LEU A 26 1.19 12.47 -19.53
CA LEU A 26 2.53 12.21 -19.03
C LEU A 26 2.66 12.72 -17.57
N PRO A 27 2.99 11.86 -16.59
CA PRO A 27 2.91 12.20 -15.17
C PRO A 27 4.19 12.94 -14.74
N THR A 28 4.17 14.28 -14.84
CA THR A 28 5.36 15.09 -14.56
C THR A 28 5.72 15.19 -13.09
N LYS A 29 4.76 15.01 -12.18
CA LYS A 29 4.92 15.20 -10.73
C LYS A 29 5.11 13.90 -9.94
N ALA A 30 4.95 12.74 -10.57
CA ALA A 30 5.03 11.43 -9.90
C ALA A 30 6.46 10.85 -9.86
N ARG A 31 7.45 11.52 -10.46
CA ARG A 31 8.82 10.99 -10.57
C ARG A 31 9.60 11.24 -9.28
N LEU A 32 10.25 10.20 -8.77
CA LEU A 32 11.29 10.31 -7.75
C LEU A 32 12.66 10.55 -8.39
N VAL A 33 12.92 9.85 -9.49
CA VAL A 33 14.14 9.97 -10.27
C VAL A 33 13.83 10.69 -11.57
N PRO A 34 14.52 11.81 -11.88
CA PRO A 34 14.33 12.51 -13.13
C PRO A 34 14.56 11.59 -14.34
N ALA A 35 13.74 11.76 -15.38
CA ALA A 35 13.95 11.06 -16.63
C ALA A 35 15.20 11.57 -17.35
N PHE A 36 15.83 10.71 -18.17
CA PHE A 36 17.03 11.08 -18.93
C PHE A 36 16.74 12.15 -20.01
N SER A 37 15.58 12.05 -20.67
CA SER A 37 15.11 12.99 -21.68
C SER A 37 13.58 12.94 -21.77
N GLU A 38 12.95 13.98 -22.33
CA GLU A 38 11.50 14.00 -22.58
C GLU A 38 11.05 12.86 -23.50
N GLU A 39 11.86 12.54 -24.52
CA GLU A 39 11.59 11.45 -25.46
C GLU A 39 11.62 10.09 -24.77
N SER A 40 12.66 9.83 -23.96
CA SER A 40 12.76 8.59 -23.18
C SER A 40 11.60 8.47 -22.19
N ASP A 41 11.22 9.56 -21.54
CA ASP A 41 10.10 9.54 -20.60
C ASP A 41 8.76 9.22 -21.27
N ALA A 42 8.50 9.83 -22.42
CA ALA A 42 7.32 9.54 -23.23
C ALA A 42 7.30 8.09 -23.71
N ALA A 43 8.44 7.54 -24.14
CA ALA A 43 8.56 6.15 -24.57
C ALA A 43 8.25 5.18 -23.42
N ARG A 44 8.83 5.40 -22.22
CA ARG A 44 8.54 4.62 -21.01
C ARG A 44 7.06 4.70 -20.62
N TRP A 45 6.49 5.90 -20.65
CA TRP A 45 5.08 6.09 -20.30
C TRP A 45 4.13 5.39 -21.26
N ASN A 46 4.42 5.43 -22.56
CA ASN A 46 3.66 4.68 -23.56
C ASN A 46 3.70 3.17 -23.30
N GLU A 47 4.86 2.65 -22.89
CA GLU A 47 4.98 1.23 -22.53
C GLU A 47 4.18 0.89 -21.28
N VAL A 48 4.24 1.72 -20.23
CA VAL A 48 3.40 1.57 -19.03
C VAL A 48 1.91 1.55 -19.40
N GLN A 49 1.44 2.51 -20.20
CA GLN A 49 0.03 2.56 -20.61
C GLN A 49 -0.41 1.31 -21.37
N LYS A 50 0.45 0.80 -22.26
CA LYS A 50 0.19 -0.43 -23.01
C LYS A 50 0.08 -1.64 -22.07
N LEU A 51 0.98 -1.78 -21.10
CA LEU A 51 0.99 -2.89 -20.16
C LEU A 51 -0.17 -2.81 -19.16
N LEU A 52 -0.51 -1.61 -18.65
CA LEU A 52 -1.69 -1.40 -17.81
C LEU A 52 -2.99 -1.74 -18.54
N LYS A 53 -3.10 -1.38 -19.81
CA LYS A 53 -4.26 -1.77 -20.63
C LYS A 53 -4.33 -3.29 -20.80
N LEU A 54 -3.20 -3.93 -21.09
CA LEU A 54 -3.15 -5.38 -21.23
C LEU A 54 -3.58 -6.08 -19.93
N ASP A 55 -3.10 -5.61 -18.78
CA ASP A 55 -3.46 -6.13 -17.47
C ASP A 55 -4.95 -5.97 -17.20
N PHE A 56 -5.47 -4.76 -17.39
CA PHE A 56 -6.89 -4.43 -17.22
C PHE A 56 -7.82 -5.34 -18.02
N GLU A 57 -7.47 -5.64 -19.27
CA GLU A 57 -8.30 -6.47 -20.16
C GLU A 57 -8.19 -7.97 -19.83
N SER A 58 -7.09 -8.39 -19.22
CA SER A 58 -6.72 -9.82 -19.08
C SER A 58 -6.92 -10.35 -17.66
N HIS A 59 -6.61 -9.57 -16.63
CA HIS A 59 -6.41 -10.07 -15.28
C HIS A 59 -7.32 -9.40 -14.25
N HIS A 60 -7.65 -10.17 -13.22
CA HIS A 60 -8.29 -9.70 -12.02
C HIS A 60 -7.31 -8.86 -11.17
N VAL A 61 -7.81 -7.97 -10.30
CA VAL A 61 -6.98 -7.17 -9.37
C VAL A 61 -6.43 -8.00 -8.20
N GLU A 62 -6.79 -9.28 -8.14
CA GLU A 62 -6.36 -10.26 -7.15
C GLU A 62 -6.14 -11.61 -7.82
N VAL A 63 -5.33 -12.45 -7.19
CA VAL A 63 -5.05 -13.83 -7.58
C VAL A 63 -5.32 -14.76 -6.41
N LEU A 64 -5.95 -15.90 -6.65
CA LEU A 64 -6.13 -16.93 -5.63
C LEU A 64 -4.83 -17.69 -5.38
N ASN A 65 -4.25 -17.51 -4.20
CA ASN A 65 -3.15 -18.35 -3.75
C ASN A 65 -3.67 -19.78 -3.49
N LYS A 66 -3.25 -20.72 -4.33
CA LYS A 66 -3.75 -22.11 -4.28
C LYS A 66 -3.34 -22.86 -3.01
N HIS A 67 -2.28 -22.43 -2.33
CA HIS A 67 -1.81 -23.03 -1.09
C HIS A 67 -2.61 -22.52 0.11
N THR A 68 -2.66 -21.21 0.31
CA THR A 68 -3.33 -20.59 1.46
C THR A 68 -4.85 -20.51 1.30
N LYS A 69 -5.36 -20.61 0.07
CA LYS A 69 -6.77 -20.41 -0.30
C LYS A 69 -7.27 -18.98 -0.05
N GLU A 70 -6.36 -18.03 0.06
CA GLU A 70 -6.64 -16.61 0.21
C GLU A 70 -6.31 -15.88 -1.09
N TYR A 71 -6.98 -14.75 -1.31
CA TYR A 71 -6.68 -13.87 -2.42
C TYR A 71 -5.49 -12.97 -2.06
N GLN A 72 -4.63 -12.71 -3.03
CA GLN A 72 -3.49 -11.82 -2.92
C GLN A 72 -3.58 -10.75 -4.01
N PRO A 73 -3.10 -9.52 -3.77
CA PRO A 73 -3.16 -8.47 -4.77
C PRO A 73 -2.40 -8.82 -6.05
N ASN A 74 -2.96 -8.39 -7.18
CA ASN A 74 -2.21 -8.28 -8.42
C ASN A 74 -1.23 -7.09 -8.32
N TYR A 75 0.05 -7.41 -8.13
CA TYR A 75 1.11 -6.40 -8.00
C TYR A 75 1.65 -5.89 -9.34
N ALA A 76 1.16 -6.35 -10.50
CA ALA A 76 1.66 -5.91 -11.80
C ALA A 76 1.48 -4.39 -12.00
N VAL A 77 0.30 -3.86 -11.65
CA VAL A 77 0.01 -2.41 -11.74
C VAL A 77 0.91 -1.61 -10.79
N HIS A 78 1.07 -2.08 -9.56
CA HIS A 78 1.95 -1.48 -8.56
C HIS A 78 3.40 -1.43 -9.04
N ALA A 79 3.90 -2.56 -9.55
CA ALA A 79 5.25 -2.67 -10.07
C ALA A 79 5.51 -1.71 -11.24
N LEU A 80 4.61 -1.65 -12.22
CA LEU A 80 4.75 -0.78 -13.39
C LEU A 80 4.83 0.70 -13.00
N LEU A 81 3.93 1.14 -12.11
CA LEU A 81 3.87 2.54 -11.70
C LEU A 81 5.05 2.92 -10.80
N SER A 82 5.43 2.05 -9.86
CA SER A 82 6.57 2.28 -8.96
C SER A 82 7.91 2.29 -9.71
N LEU A 83 8.12 1.33 -10.62
CA LEU A 83 9.31 1.29 -11.49
C LEU A 83 9.40 2.52 -12.40
N TYR A 84 8.27 3.03 -12.87
CA TYR A 84 8.25 4.26 -13.65
C TYR A 84 8.78 5.46 -12.84
N LYS A 85 8.42 5.58 -11.54
CA LYS A 85 8.87 6.67 -10.65
C LYS A 85 10.38 6.74 -10.50
N VAL A 86 11.06 5.60 -10.58
CA VAL A 86 12.52 5.46 -10.39
C VAL A 86 13.30 5.37 -11.70
N ASN A 87 12.67 5.80 -12.80
CA ASN A 87 13.28 5.86 -14.12
C ASN A 87 13.71 4.49 -14.69
N ALA A 88 12.99 3.41 -14.36
CA ALA A 88 13.22 2.08 -14.94
C ALA A 88 13.01 2.07 -16.47
N SER A 89 13.86 1.37 -17.21
CA SER A 89 13.74 1.27 -18.68
C SER A 89 12.53 0.46 -19.12
N GLU A 90 12.14 0.61 -20.38
CA GLU A 90 11.07 -0.15 -21.01
C GLU A 90 11.33 -1.66 -20.99
N SER A 91 12.60 -2.09 -21.01
CA SER A 91 12.95 -3.51 -20.89
C SER A 91 12.63 -4.05 -19.50
N ILE A 92 12.99 -3.33 -18.44
CA ILE A 92 12.68 -3.71 -17.05
C ILE A 92 11.16 -3.73 -16.82
N LEU A 93 10.45 -2.73 -17.35
CA LEU A 93 8.98 -2.67 -17.26
C LEU A 93 8.30 -3.89 -17.91
N ARG A 94 8.74 -4.27 -19.12
CA ARG A 94 8.23 -5.47 -19.79
C ARG A 94 8.56 -6.74 -19.04
N GLU A 95 9.83 -6.91 -18.68
CA GLU A 95 10.30 -8.12 -18.01
C GLU A 95 9.59 -8.33 -16.68
N ARG A 96 9.46 -7.26 -15.88
CA ARG A 96 8.71 -7.32 -14.63
C ARG A 96 7.25 -7.70 -14.85
N TYR A 97 6.57 -7.08 -15.81
CA TYR A 97 5.18 -7.43 -16.12
C TYR A 97 5.03 -8.90 -16.59
N GLU A 98 5.94 -9.38 -17.43
CA GLU A 98 5.96 -10.78 -17.88
C GLU A 98 6.18 -11.77 -16.73
N LEU A 99 6.91 -11.38 -15.67
CA LEU A 99 7.06 -12.20 -14.47
C LEU A 99 5.78 -12.23 -13.64
N GLU A 100 5.22 -11.06 -13.34
CA GLU A 100 4.01 -10.92 -12.51
C GLU A 100 2.79 -11.59 -13.17
N SER A 101 2.58 -11.35 -14.47
CA SER A 101 1.37 -11.79 -15.20
C SER A 101 1.22 -13.31 -15.34
N LYS A 102 2.29 -14.10 -15.20
CA LYS A 102 2.24 -15.57 -15.38
C LYS A 102 1.32 -16.28 -14.40
N MET A 103 1.12 -15.70 -13.23
CA MET A 103 0.41 -16.33 -12.12
C MET A 103 -0.98 -15.72 -11.88
N LEU A 104 -1.33 -14.65 -12.58
CA LEU A 104 -2.56 -13.90 -12.33
C LEU A 104 -3.80 -14.64 -12.82
N ASP A 105 -4.89 -14.44 -12.08
CA ASP A 105 -6.20 -14.97 -12.46
C ASP A 105 -6.86 -14.05 -13.50
N PRO A 106 -7.65 -14.60 -14.44
CA PRO A 106 -8.41 -13.78 -15.38
C PRO A 106 -9.57 -13.07 -14.68
N VAL A 107 -10.03 -11.94 -15.23
CA VAL A 107 -11.18 -11.16 -14.72
C VAL A 107 -12.45 -12.02 -14.49
N GLY A 108 -12.62 -13.07 -15.30
CA GLY A 108 -13.81 -13.92 -15.30
C GLY A 108 -14.97 -13.32 -16.12
N PRO A 109 -16.03 -14.10 -16.37
CA PRO A 109 -17.18 -13.62 -17.13
C PRO A 109 -18.02 -12.64 -16.29
N SER A 110 -18.69 -11.71 -16.98
CA SER A 110 -19.71 -10.84 -16.37
C SER A 110 -20.82 -11.66 -15.72
N ALA A 111 -21.15 -11.35 -14.47
CA ALA A 111 -22.17 -12.06 -13.70
C ALA A 111 -23.47 -11.26 -13.59
N VAL A 112 -23.38 -9.92 -13.51
CA VAL A 112 -24.50 -9.01 -13.28
C VAL A 112 -24.31 -7.69 -14.03
N LYS A 113 -25.41 -6.98 -14.31
CA LYS A 113 -25.34 -5.61 -14.85
C LYS A 113 -25.46 -4.59 -13.72
N ILE A 114 -24.35 -3.93 -13.41
CA ILE A 114 -24.29 -2.86 -12.40
C ILE A 114 -24.63 -1.50 -13.03
N SER A 115 -25.37 -0.68 -12.28
CA SER A 115 -25.83 0.65 -12.64
C SER A 115 -25.85 1.56 -11.40
N ASP A 116 -26.01 2.85 -11.63
CA ASP A 116 -26.11 3.84 -10.53
C ASP A 116 -27.27 3.55 -9.56
N SER A 117 -28.32 2.87 -10.03
CA SER A 117 -29.50 2.57 -9.21
C SER A 117 -29.36 1.34 -8.32
N ASN A 118 -28.47 0.39 -8.65
CA ASN A 118 -28.39 -0.91 -7.97
C ASN A 118 -26.99 -1.25 -7.43
N TRP A 119 -25.94 -0.48 -7.72
CA TRP A 119 -24.56 -0.84 -7.37
C TRP A 119 -24.36 -1.16 -5.87
N LYS A 120 -25.07 -0.45 -4.97
CA LYS A 120 -25.01 -0.70 -3.53
C LYS A 120 -25.50 -2.09 -3.12
N GLU A 121 -26.40 -2.69 -3.90
CA GLU A 121 -26.89 -4.05 -3.67
C GLU A 121 -25.82 -5.11 -3.96
N HIS A 122 -24.73 -4.73 -4.62
CA HIS A 122 -23.64 -5.62 -5.01
C HIS A 122 -22.36 -5.46 -4.16
N LEU A 123 -22.36 -4.55 -3.19
CA LEU A 123 -21.23 -4.35 -2.29
C LEU A 123 -20.91 -5.63 -1.50
N GLY A 124 -19.63 -5.94 -1.37
CA GLY A 124 -19.15 -7.08 -0.58
C GLY A 124 -19.54 -8.46 -1.12
N LYS A 125 -20.04 -8.55 -2.37
CA LYS A 125 -20.39 -9.85 -3.00
C LYS A 125 -19.18 -10.63 -3.52
N GLY A 126 -17.96 -10.18 -3.20
CA GLY A 126 -16.72 -10.89 -3.48
C GLY A 126 -16.34 -10.90 -4.97
N GLN A 127 -15.43 -11.80 -5.30
CA GLN A 127 -14.70 -11.85 -6.57
C GLN A 127 -15.59 -11.87 -7.83
N SER A 128 -16.76 -12.52 -7.75
CA SER A 128 -17.63 -12.72 -8.93
C SER A 128 -18.20 -11.44 -9.56
N VAL A 129 -18.17 -10.31 -8.86
CA VAL A 129 -18.72 -9.03 -9.34
C VAL A 129 -17.66 -7.99 -9.70
N TYR A 130 -16.36 -8.32 -9.57
CA TYR A 130 -15.26 -7.39 -9.84
C TYR A 130 -15.29 -6.84 -11.27
N GLY A 131 -15.41 -7.70 -12.29
CA GLY A 131 -15.44 -7.29 -13.69
C GLY A 131 -16.64 -6.38 -13.99
N ASP A 132 -17.78 -6.63 -13.35
CA ASP A 132 -19.00 -5.84 -13.52
C ASP A 132 -18.87 -4.45 -12.88
N PHE A 133 -18.28 -4.37 -11.68
CA PHE A 133 -17.96 -3.08 -11.05
C PHE A 133 -16.93 -2.30 -11.84
N THR A 134 -15.90 -2.97 -12.35
CA THR A 134 -14.84 -2.34 -13.14
C THR A 134 -15.41 -1.73 -14.42
N THR A 135 -16.29 -2.46 -15.12
CA THR A 135 -17.03 -1.94 -16.29
C THR A 135 -17.89 -0.73 -15.93
N PHE A 136 -18.62 -0.82 -14.81
CA PHE A 136 -19.48 0.26 -14.34
C PHE A 136 -18.68 1.54 -14.02
N PHE A 137 -17.64 1.44 -13.20
CA PHE A 137 -16.84 2.61 -12.81
C PHE A 137 -16.07 3.19 -13.99
N LEU A 138 -15.57 2.37 -14.92
CA LEU A 138 -14.94 2.88 -16.14
C LEU A 138 -15.94 3.71 -16.96
N ALA A 139 -17.18 3.25 -17.11
CA ALA A 139 -18.22 4.01 -17.80
C ALA A 139 -18.54 5.34 -17.09
N GLN A 140 -18.58 5.35 -15.75
CA GLN A 140 -18.76 6.59 -14.97
C GLN A 140 -17.61 7.59 -15.17
N ILE A 141 -16.38 7.09 -15.22
CA ILE A 141 -15.18 7.91 -15.48
C ILE A 141 -15.20 8.46 -16.91
N GLN A 142 -15.61 7.65 -17.89
CA GLN A 142 -15.77 8.09 -19.29
C GLN A 142 -16.81 9.19 -19.43
N GLU A 143 -17.89 9.13 -18.65
CA GLU A 143 -19.00 10.09 -18.70
C GLU A 143 -18.67 11.40 -17.96
N THR A 144 -18.10 11.32 -16.76
CA THR A 144 -18.02 12.48 -15.83
C THR A 144 -16.60 12.85 -15.41
N GLY A 145 -15.60 12.06 -15.82
CA GLY A 145 -14.21 12.20 -15.41
C GLY A 145 -13.89 11.57 -14.06
N ILE A 146 -12.58 11.38 -13.81
CA ILE A 146 -12.04 10.77 -12.58
C ILE A 146 -12.54 11.50 -11.33
N LYS A 147 -12.34 12.82 -11.27
CA LYS A 147 -12.64 13.60 -10.06
C LYS A 147 -14.09 13.48 -9.63
N THR A 148 -15.02 13.76 -10.55
CA THR A 148 -16.46 13.70 -10.29
C THR A 148 -16.90 12.29 -9.89
N THR A 149 -16.39 11.26 -10.58
CA THR A 149 -16.72 9.86 -10.27
C THR A 149 -16.26 9.50 -8.86
N VAL A 150 -14.99 9.72 -8.53
CA VAL A 150 -14.42 9.35 -7.23
C VAL A 150 -15.12 10.11 -6.10
N SER A 151 -15.32 11.42 -6.26
CA SER A 151 -16.05 12.24 -5.26
C SER A 151 -17.50 11.78 -5.05
N LYS A 152 -18.14 11.19 -6.06
CA LYS A 152 -19.51 10.66 -5.96
C LYS A 152 -19.57 9.37 -5.15
N TYR A 153 -18.68 8.42 -5.41
CA TYR A 153 -18.81 7.05 -4.90
C TYR A 153 -18.02 6.77 -3.61
N ILE A 154 -16.89 7.44 -3.38
CA ILE A 154 -16.04 7.18 -2.21
C ILE A 154 -16.78 7.30 -0.87
N PRO A 155 -17.64 8.31 -0.62
CA PRO A 155 -18.31 8.44 0.67
C PRO A 155 -19.05 7.17 1.12
N ASP A 156 -19.63 6.44 0.18
CA ASP A 156 -20.35 5.18 0.43
C ASP A 156 -19.42 3.96 0.62
N LEU A 157 -18.16 4.06 0.20
CA LEU A 157 -17.15 3.00 0.27
C LEU A 157 -16.25 3.09 1.52
N ILE A 158 -16.10 4.28 2.11
CA ILE A 158 -15.22 4.56 3.25
C ILE A 158 -15.37 3.53 4.39
N ALA A 159 -16.61 3.15 4.72
CA ALA A 159 -16.87 2.22 5.81
C ALA A 159 -16.20 0.85 5.61
N GLY A 160 -16.01 0.42 4.36
CA GLY A 160 -15.39 -0.85 3.98
C GLY A 160 -13.88 -0.82 3.78
N LEU A 161 -13.20 0.28 4.14
CA LEU A 161 -11.76 0.48 3.94
C LEU A 161 -10.87 -0.67 4.46
N GLY A 162 -11.25 -1.26 5.60
CA GLY A 162 -10.52 -2.38 6.21
C GLY A 162 -10.84 -3.76 5.63
N GLY A 163 -11.70 -3.84 4.60
CA GLY A 163 -12.21 -5.11 4.08
C GLY A 163 -11.16 -5.99 3.42
N ASP A 164 -10.06 -5.40 2.96
CA ASP A 164 -8.92 -6.13 2.41
C ASP A 164 -7.58 -5.38 2.64
N CYS A 165 -7.19 -5.23 3.91
CA CYS A 165 -5.87 -4.73 4.34
C CYS A 165 -5.33 -3.49 3.58
N PHE A 166 -6.21 -2.52 3.29
CA PHE A 166 -5.93 -1.30 2.51
C PHE A 166 -5.66 -1.45 1.00
N HIS A 167 -5.61 -2.65 0.41
CA HIS A 167 -5.32 -2.80 -1.04
C HIS A 167 -6.25 -1.98 -1.95
N PRO A 168 -7.56 -1.85 -1.68
CA PRO A 168 -8.40 -0.97 -2.47
C PRO A 168 -7.98 0.51 -2.43
N LEU A 169 -7.58 1.00 -1.24
CA LEU A 169 -7.09 2.36 -1.05
C LEU A 169 -5.74 2.56 -1.77
N LEU A 170 -4.85 1.57 -1.66
CA LEU A 170 -3.54 1.56 -2.29
C LEU A 170 -3.67 1.65 -3.83
N HIS A 171 -4.44 0.75 -4.42
CA HIS A 171 -4.67 0.68 -5.87
C HIS A 171 -5.35 1.94 -6.41
N LEU A 172 -6.37 2.45 -5.70
CA LEU A 172 -7.02 3.70 -6.07
C LEU A 172 -6.05 4.89 -5.99
N GLY A 173 -5.24 4.97 -4.92
CA GLY A 173 -4.25 6.02 -4.74
C GLY A 173 -3.25 6.09 -5.89
N LEU A 174 -2.76 4.95 -6.36
CA LEU A 174 -1.90 4.87 -7.55
C LEU A 174 -2.60 5.36 -8.82
N GLY A 175 -3.84 4.91 -9.05
CA GLY A 175 -4.63 5.37 -10.19
C GLY A 175 -4.84 6.89 -10.18
N LEU A 176 -5.09 7.48 -9.00
CA LEU A 176 -5.28 8.91 -8.84
C LEU A 176 -3.98 9.70 -8.99
N GLU A 177 -2.87 9.23 -8.41
CA GLU A 177 -1.57 9.89 -8.53
C GLU A 177 -1.14 10.03 -10.00
N PHE A 178 -1.36 8.98 -10.78
CA PHE A 178 -1.00 8.93 -12.20
C PHE A 178 -2.12 9.38 -13.15
N GLN A 179 -3.28 9.79 -12.63
CA GLN A 179 -4.47 10.11 -13.43
C GLN A 179 -4.83 9.00 -14.43
N GLN A 180 -4.70 7.74 -14.01
CA GLN A 180 -4.88 6.54 -14.82
C GLN A 180 -6.31 6.00 -14.69
N PRO A 181 -7.19 6.22 -15.68
CA PRO A 181 -8.62 5.94 -15.57
C PRO A 181 -8.94 4.45 -15.44
N LEU A 182 -8.16 3.59 -16.10
CA LEU A 182 -8.29 2.14 -15.97
C LEU A 182 -7.99 1.69 -14.53
N VAL A 183 -6.91 2.20 -13.95
CA VAL A 183 -6.48 1.89 -12.57
C VAL A 183 -7.45 2.46 -11.55
N VAL A 184 -7.97 3.68 -11.77
CA VAL A 184 -9.02 4.27 -10.91
C VAL A 184 -10.30 3.43 -10.95
N ALA A 185 -10.74 2.96 -12.12
CA ALA A 185 -11.89 2.09 -12.24
C ALA A 185 -11.70 0.77 -11.47
N GLN A 186 -10.52 0.15 -11.62
CA GLN A 186 -10.15 -1.04 -10.85
C GLN A 186 -10.14 -0.75 -9.34
N GLY A 187 -9.59 0.39 -8.89
CA GLY A 187 -9.51 0.73 -7.46
C GLY A 187 -10.88 0.93 -6.82
N LEU A 188 -11.79 1.64 -7.50
CA LEU A 188 -13.19 1.77 -7.05
C LEU A 188 -13.91 0.43 -7.05
N ALA A 189 -13.70 -0.39 -8.09
CA ALA A 189 -14.27 -1.73 -8.15
C ALA A 189 -13.76 -2.62 -7.02
N TYR A 190 -12.45 -2.57 -6.76
CA TYR A 190 -11.79 -3.30 -5.69
C TYR A 190 -12.44 -3.01 -4.36
N TRP A 191 -12.58 -1.73 -4.03
CA TRP A 191 -13.19 -1.27 -2.79
C TRP A 191 -14.66 -1.68 -2.68
N ALA A 192 -15.40 -1.66 -3.79
CA ALA A 192 -16.80 -2.06 -3.81
C ALA A 192 -17.01 -3.55 -3.59
N TYR A 193 -16.23 -4.42 -4.24
CA TYR A 193 -16.45 -5.87 -4.12
C TYR A 193 -15.86 -6.46 -2.83
N THR A 194 -14.79 -5.87 -2.27
CA THR A 194 -14.24 -6.23 -0.94
C THR A 194 -14.88 -5.45 0.20
N PHE A 195 -15.91 -4.65 -0.06
CA PHE A 195 -16.57 -3.82 0.94
C PHE A 195 -17.03 -4.66 2.15
N ALA A 196 -16.32 -4.49 3.27
CA ALA A 196 -16.59 -5.17 4.52
C ALA A 196 -16.20 -4.24 5.70
N PRO A 197 -17.17 -3.53 6.30
CA PRO A 197 -16.88 -2.68 7.45
C PRO A 197 -16.45 -3.48 8.69
N ILE A 198 -15.36 -3.06 9.34
CA ILE A 198 -14.90 -3.62 10.63
C ILE A 198 -16.00 -3.47 11.70
N VAL A 199 -16.54 -2.26 11.82
CA VAL A 199 -17.74 -1.95 12.62
C VAL A 199 -18.79 -1.28 11.73
N LYS A 200 -20.06 -1.42 12.07
CA LYS A 200 -21.15 -0.82 11.29
C LYS A 200 -21.07 0.71 11.29
N SER A 201 -20.81 1.31 12.45
CA SER A 201 -20.72 2.75 12.66
C SER A 201 -19.64 3.03 13.70
N LEU A 202 -18.79 4.03 13.45
CA LEU A 202 -17.86 4.51 14.46
C LEU A 202 -18.62 5.22 15.59
N PRO A 203 -18.17 5.09 16.85
CA PRO A 203 -18.66 5.92 17.95
C PRO A 203 -18.44 7.41 17.68
N ALA A 204 -19.23 8.27 18.33
CA ALA A 204 -18.97 9.70 18.34
C ALA A 204 -17.64 10.00 19.04
N ILE A 205 -16.93 11.03 18.60
CA ILE A 205 -15.70 11.48 19.28
C ILE A 205 -16.05 11.85 20.72
N VAL A 206 -15.20 11.44 21.66
CA VAL A 206 -15.37 11.71 23.10
C VAL A 206 -15.26 13.19 23.43
N GLY A 207 -15.58 13.55 24.68
CA GLY A 207 -15.41 14.92 25.17
C GLY A 207 -13.95 15.34 25.24
N ASP A 208 -13.70 16.65 25.41
CA ASP A 208 -12.36 17.23 25.40
C ASP A 208 -11.41 16.70 26.49
N ASP A 209 -11.95 16.12 27.57
CA ASP A 209 -11.17 15.62 28.71
C ASP A 209 -10.57 14.23 28.46
N ASP A 210 -11.03 13.50 27.43
CA ASP A 210 -10.68 12.09 27.17
C ASP A 210 -10.00 11.91 25.78
N THR A 211 -9.40 12.96 25.22
CA THR A 211 -8.82 12.89 23.86
C THR A 211 -7.38 12.39 23.87
N ALA A 212 -7.01 11.63 22.85
CA ALA A 212 -5.67 11.09 22.64
C ALA A 212 -5.18 11.31 21.19
N ASN A 213 -3.87 11.42 21.01
CA ASN A 213 -3.23 11.39 19.69
C ASN A 213 -3.01 9.94 19.22
N VAL A 214 -2.68 9.73 17.94
CA VAL A 214 -2.53 8.38 17.35
C VAL A 214 -1.49 7.53 18.08
N LEU A 215 -0.40 8.11 18.57
CA LEU A 215 0.66 7.37 19.30
C LEU A 215 0.20 6.98 20.71
N GLU A 216 -0.54 7.84 21.39
CA GLU A 216 -1.18 7.53 22.68
C GLU A 216 -2.17 6.37 22.51
N ILE A 217 -3.03 6.41 21.49
CA ILE A 217 -3.98 5.33 21.18
C ILE A 217 -3.26 4.01 20.88
N LEU A 218 -2.14 4.03 20.14
CA LEU A 218 -1.33 2.82 19.92
C LEU A 218 -0.76 2.27 21.24
N GLN A 219 -0.34 3.14 22.15
CA GLN A 219 0.12 2.76 23.48
C GLN A 219 -1.02 2.15 24.31
N ASP A 220 -2.21 2.74 24.28
CA ASP A 220 -3.38 2.23 25.00
C ASP A 220 -3.79 0.85 24.48
N VAL A 221 -3.82 0.65 23.16
CA VAL A 221 -4.03 -0.69 22.56
C VAL A 221 -2.98 -1.69 23.04
N ARG A 222 -1.71 -1.26 23.14
CA ARG A 222 -0.60 -2.11 23.57
C ARG A 222 -0.67 -2.48 25.05
N GLU A 223 -1.13 -1.59 25.92
CA GLU A 223 -1.26 -1.85 27.36
C GLU A 223 -2.55 -2.57 27.74
N ASP A 224 -3.57 -2.48 26.89
CA ASP A 224 -4.86 -3.11 27.14
C ASP A 224 -4.80 -4.63 26.93
N THR A 225 -4.92 -5.35 28.05
CA THR A 225 -4.92 -6.82 28.13
C THR A 225 -6.02 -7.49 27.31
N ARG A 226 -7.09 -6.79 26.91
CA ARG A 226 -8.11 -7.31 25.98
C ARG A 226 -7.49 -7.71 24.63
N PHE A 227 -6.43 -7.02 24.22
CA PHE A 227 -5.73 -7.26 22.95
C PHE A 227 -4.49 -8.14 23.12
N ASP A 228 -4.29 -8.75 24.30
CA ASP A 228 -3.23 -9.73 24.49
C ASP A 228 -3.43 -10.92 23.54
N PRO A 229 -2.39 -11.36 22.81
CA PRO A 229 -2.47 -12.51 21.91
C PRO A 229 -3.15 -13.73 22.55
N GLU A 230 -2.80 -14.07 23.80
CA GLU A 230 -3.40 -15.20 24.52
C GLU A 230 -4.86 -14.97 24.92
N ALA A 231 -5.28 -13.71 25.13
CA ALA A 231 -6.66 -13.34 25.42
C ALA A 231 -7.55 -13.47 24.16
N ILE A 232 -7.01 -13.19 22.98
CA ILE A 232 -7.73 -13.31 21.70
C ILE A 232 -7.76 -14.77 21.22
N ASP A 233 -6.61 -15.45 21.17
CA ASP A 233 -6.50 -16.86 20.81
C ASP A 233 -5.26 -17.50 21.47
N PRO A 234 -5.40 -18.57 22.27
CA PRO A 234 -4.26 -19.27 22.86
C PRO A 234 -3.22 -19.81 21.85
N LYS A 235 -3.57 -19.92 20.57
CA LYS A 235 -2.71 -20.37 19.47
C LYS A 235 -2.34 -19.24 18.50
N TRP A 236 -2.46 -17.98 18.92
CA TRP A 236 -2.31 -16.80 18.07
C TRP A 236 -1.05 -16.80 17.20
N ALA A 237 0.13 -17.05 17.77
CA ALA A 237 1.41 -17.07 17.05
C ALA A 237 1.54 -18.19 16.00
N ALA A 238 0.69 -19.22 16.08
CA ALA A 238 0.63 -20.31 15.09
C ALA A 238 -0.45 -20.08 14.02
N GLN A 239 -1.20 -18.99 14.09
CA GLN A 239 -2.21 -18.64 13.10
C GLN A 239 -1.59 -17.88 11.92
N GLU A 240 -2.02 -18.27 10.72
CA GLU A 240 -1.80 -17.50 9.50
C GLU A 240 -2.28 -16.05 9.66
N PHE A 241 -1.62 -15.12 8.98
CA PHE A 241 -1.88 -13.68 9.07
C PHE A 241 -3.37 -13.33 8.91
N HIS A 242 -4.02 -13.79 7.84
CA HIS A 242 -5.44 -13.51 7.58
C HIS A 242 -6.37 -13.97 8.72
N LYS A 243 -6.02 -15.06 9.43
CA LYS A 243 -6.79 -15.53 10.59
C LYS A 243 -6.59 -14.63 11.80
N ARG A 244 -5.35 -14.15 12.03
CA ARG A 244 -5.05 -13.16 13.07
C ARG A 244 -5.84 -11.89 12.83
N VAL A 245 -5.82 -11.34 11.62
CA VAL A 245 -6.63 -10.15 11.27
C VAL A 245 -8.11 -10.38 11.57
N ARG A 246 -8.72 -11.42 11.00
CA ARG A 246 -10.16 -11.73 11.22
C ARG A 246 -10.54 -11.86 12.70
N LYS A 247 -9.63 -12.39 13.52
CA LYS A 247 -9.87 -12.52 14.97
C LYS A 247 -9.65 -11.21 15.72
N ALA A 248 -8.68 -10.39 15.33
CA ALA A 248 -8.41 -9.06 15.89
C ALA A 248 -9.58 -8.09 15.69
N ILE A 249 -10.38 -8.31 14.64
CA ILE A 249 -11.58 -7.52 14.33
C ILE A 249 -12.88 -8.30 14.49
N ASN A 250 -12.91 -9.34 15.33
CA ASN A 250 -14.19 -9.96 15.67
C ASN A 250 -15.15 -8.91 16.24
N THR A 251 -16.46 -9.17 16.24
CA THR A 251 -17.47 -8.15 16.57
C THR A 251 -17.15 -7.36 17.83
N LYS A 252 -16.71 -8.04 18.90
CA LYS A 252 -16.38 -7.37 20.16
C LYS A 252 -15.10 -6.54 20.06
N LEU A 253 -14.01 -7.13 19.56
CA LEU A 253 -12.72 -6.42 19.48
C LEU A 253 -12.74 -5.28 18.47
N GLY A 254 -13.53 -5.40 17.39
CA GLY A 254 -13.77 -4.31 16.46
C GLY A 254 -14.45 -3.12 17.13
N ASP A 255 -15.47 -3.37 17.97
CA ASP A 255 -16.14 -2.34 18.77
C ASP A 255 -15.19 -1.74 19.83
N ASP A 256 -14.42 -2.57 20.55
CA ASP A 256 -13.42 -2.14 21.54
C ASP A 256 -12.34 -1.23 20.89
N LEU A 257 -11.85 -1.57 19.69
CA LEU A 257 -10.92 -0.72 18.94
C LEU A 257 -11.58 0.58 18.45
N ALA A 258 -12.85 0.52 18.04
CA ALA A 258 -13.58 1.69 17.57
C ALA A 258 -13.86 2.70 18.70
N GLU A 259 -13.98 2.22 19.94
CA GLU A 259 -14.03 3.05 21.15
C GLU A 259 -12.73 3.84 21.33
N LEU A 260 -11.56 3.19 21.23
CA LEU A 260 -10.27 3.90 21.29
C LEU A 260 -10.10 4.92 20.14
N VAL A 261 -10.56 4.57 18.93
CA VAL A 261 -10.59 5.52 17.79
C VAL A 261 -11.47 6.75 18.06
N SER A 262 -12.39 6.69 19.03
CA SER A 262 -13.22 7.83 19.41
C SER A 262 -12.50 8.88 20.26
N GLU A 263 -11.35 8.52 20.83
CA GLU A 263 -10.47 9.44 21.56
C GLU A 263 -9.70 10.36 20.61
N TRP A 264 -9.56 9.97 19.32
CA TRP A 264 -8.87 10.77 18.34
C TRP A 264 -9.71 11.96 17.85
N LYS A 265 -9.40 13.15 18.36
CA LYS A 265 -10.12 14.38 18.02
C LYS A 265 -9.69 14.95 16.68
N VAL A 266 -10.53 14.74 15.66
CA VAL A 266 -10.38 15.37 14.34
C VAL A 266 -11.64 16.18 14.01
N GLU A 267 -11.48 17.49 13.89
CA GLU A 267 -12.58 18.37 13.48
C GLU A 267 -12.77 18.34 11.96
N PRO A 268 -14.01 18.52 11.44
CA PRO A 268 -14.29 18.56 10.01
C PRO A 268 -13.89 19.92 9.42
N THR A 269 -12.60 20.24 9.50
CA THR A 269 -11.96 21.43 8.92
C THR A 269 -10.68 21.03 8.19
N GLN A 270 -10.35 21.73 7.12
CA GLN A 270 -9.13 21.48 6.35
C GLN A 270 -7.86 21.47 7.23
N ALA A 271 -7.75 22.41 8.19
CA ALA A 271 -6.59 22.50 9.07
C ALA A 271 -6.49 21.30 10.02
N SER A 272 -7.60 20.84 10.59
CA SER A 272 -7.60 19.66 11.47
C SER A 272 -7.33 18.38 10.69
N VAL A 273 -7.92 18.21 9.50
CA VAL A 273 -7.66 17.07 8.62
C VAL A 273 -6.19 17.01 8.20
N SER A 274 -5.59 18.16 7.87
CA SER A 274 -4.16 18.21 7.48
C SER A 274 -3.24 17.81 8.62
N ARG A 275 -3.53 18.23 9.86
CA ARG A 275 -2.75 17.81 11.05
C ARG A 275 -2.93 16.33 11.34
N ALA A 276 -4.16 15.82 11.26
CA ALA A 276 -4.46 14.41 11.48
C ALA A 276 -3.78 13.49 10.44
N LEU A 277 -3.68 13.92 9.18
CA LEU A 277 -2.92 13.21 8.15
C LEU A 277 -1.42 13.12 8.48
N GLU A 278 -0.83 14.22 8.93
CA GLU A 278 0.58 14.27 9.33
C GLU A 278 0.85 13.39 10.56
N GLU A 279 -0.02 13.47 11.57
CA GLU A 279 0.06 12.66 12.79
C GLU A 279 -0.05 11.16 12.49
N LEU A 280 -0.94 10.77 11.59
CA LEU A 280 -1.09 9.40 11.13
C LEU A 280 0.11 8.92 10.29
N ALA A 281 0.69 9.81 9.48
CA ALA A 281 1.92 9.52 8.72
C ALA A 281 3.10 9.25 9.66
N ASP A 282 3.28 10.07 10.70
CA ASP A 282 4.33 9.89 11.69
C ASP A 282 4.17 8.56 12.45
N ALA A 283 2.94 8.19 12.82
CA ALA A 283 2.66 6.93 13.51
C ALA A 283 2.93 5.68 12.63
N THR A 284 2.49 5.70 11.37
CA THR A 284 2.75 4.60 10.42
C THR A 284 4.23 4.49 10.05
N LEU A 285 4.95 5.61 9.94
CA LEU A 285 6.40 5.65 9.80
C LEU A 285 7.09 4.91 10.96
N LEU A 286 6.78 5.28 12.20
CA LEU A 286 7.38 4.65 13.37
C LEU A 286 7.05 3.16 13.43
N SER A 287 5.80 2.79 13.15
CA SER A 287 5.37 1.38 13.11
C SER A 287 6.10 0.55 12.05
N CYS A 288 6.36 1.13 10.88
CA CYS A 288 7.09 0.45 9.81
C CYS A 288 8.59 0.33 10.10
N ALA A 289 9.22 1.42 10.55
CA ALA A 289 10.68 1.51 10.59
C ALA A 289 11.30 1.09 11.94
N THR A 290 10.54 1.03 13.04
CA THR A 290 11.14 0.92 14.39
C THR A 290 10.77 -0.35 15.15
N THR A 291 10.00 -1.26 14.56
CA THR A 291 9.46 -2.44 15.27
C THR A 291 10.36 -3.68 15.22
N SER A 292 11.19 -3.83 14.18
CA SER A 292 12.15 -4.94 14.06
C SER A 292 13.28 -4.81 15.08
N HIS A 293 13.50 -5.82 15.93
CA HIS A 293 14.42 -5.77 17.08
C HIS A 293 15.40 -6.96 17.20
N THR A 294 15.38 -7.92 16.27
CA THR A 294 16.27 -9.09 16.28
C THR A 294 16.93 -9.28 14.92
N PHE A 295 18.19 -9.72 14.90
CA PHE A 295 18.92 -10.06 13.68
C PHE A 295 18.58 -11.49 13.20
N PRO A 296 18.38 -11.73 11.87
CA PRO A 296 18.32 -10.73 10.80
C PRO A 296 17.04 -9.88 10.92
N SER A 297 17.20 -8.55 10.83
CA SER A 297 16.07 -7.63 10.83
C SER A 297 15.23 -7.85 9.58
N GLN A 298 13.90 -7.91 9.73
CA GLN A 298 12.93 -8.00 8.63
C GLN A 298 11.82 -6.97 8.87
N LEU A 299 11.28 -6.40 7.78
CA LEU A 299 10.13 -5.51 7.89
C LEU A 299 8.87 -6.33 8.14
N ASP A 300 7.98 -5.79 8.96
CA ASP A 300 6.65 -6.35 9.16
C ASP A 300 5.73 -5.90 8.02
N PHE A 301 5.47 -6.77 7.05
CA PHE A 301 4.71 -6.42 5.85
C PHE A 301 3.35 -5.76 6.14
N PRO A 302 2.51 -6.26 7.06
CA PRO A 302 1.27 -5.59 7.45
C PRO A 302 1.45 -4.17 8.00
N LEU A 303 2.48 -3.93 8.82
CA LEU A 303 2.76 -2.57 9.33
C LEU A 303 3.44 -1.68 8.29
N THR A 304 4.24 -2.23 7.39
CA THR A 304 4.75 -1.54 6.21
C THR A 304 3.61 -1.11 5.29
N HIS A 305 2.60 -1.96 5.13
CA HIS A 305 1.41 -1.66 4.34
C HIS A 305 0.65 -0.43 4.85
N THR A 306 0.62 -0.18 6.17
CA THR A 306 -0.07 1.00 6.69
C THR A 306 0.66 2.30 6.32
N LEU A 307 1.99 2.29 6.24
CA LEU A 307 2.77 3.44 5.75
C LEU A 307 2.46 3.72 4.29
N ILE A 308 2.51 2.68 3.43
CA ILE A 308 2.19 2.84 2.00
C ILE A 308 0.74 3.32 1.83
N ALA A 309 -0.19 2.75 2.59
CA ALA A 309 -1.60 3.11 2.56
C ALA A 309 -1.81 4.55 3.02
N ALA A 310 -1.06 5.02 4.02
CA ALA A 310 -1.07 6.41 4.43
C ALA A 310 -0.58 7.32 3.28
N GLY A 311 0.41 6.90 2.49
CA GLY A 311 0.80 7.59 1.26
C GLY A 311 -0.39 7.75 0.29
N SER A 312 -1.09 6.66 -0.03
CA SER A 312 -2.28 6.68 -0.89
C SER A 312 -3.44 7.47 -0.29
N LEU A 313 -3.62 7.45 1.04
CA LEU A 313 -4.63 8.23 1.75
C LEU A 313 -4.50 9.73 1.45
N HIS A 314 -3.28 10.26 1.45
CA HIS A 314 -3.05 11.67 1.13
C HIS A 314 -3.52 12.04 -0.28
N THR A 315 -3.31 11.15 -1.25
CA THR A 315 -3.76 11.35 -2.63
C THR A 315 -5.28 11.27 -2.73
N VAL A 316 -5.89 10.27 -2.07
CA VAL A 316 -7.35 10.06 -2.10
C VAL A 316 -8.09 11.20 -1.39
N MET A 317 -7.50 11.81 -0.36
CA MET A 317 -8.10 12.90 0.42
C MET A 317 -8.54 14.09 -0.44
N ASP A 318 -7.80 14.40 -1.51
CA ASP A 318 -8.10 15.49 -2.45
C ASP A 318 -9.38 15.26 -3.27
N TYR A 319 -9.89 14.02 -3.28
CA TYR A 319 -11.09 13.61 -4.00
C TYR A 319 -12.31 13.43 -3.08
N VAL A 320 -12.12 13.48 -1.76
CA VAL A 320 -13.21 13.45 -0.80
C VAL A 320 -13.73 14.88 -0.60
N SER A 321 -14.99 15.12 -0.96
CA SER A 321 -15.51 16.49 -1.05
C SER A 321 -15.88 17.12 0.29
N LYS A 322 -16.49 16.34 1.21
CA LYS A 322 -16.94 16.86 2.49
C LYS A 322 -15.90 16.59 3.57
N ASP A 323 -15.61 17.58 4.40
CA ASP A 323 -14.67 17.39 5.50
C ASP A 323 -15.17 16.37 6.53
N THR A 324 -16.49 16.15 6.67
CA THR A 324 -17.05 15.06 7.48
C THR A 324 -16.66 13.68 6.96
N ASP A 325 -16.66 13.50 5.63
CA ASP A 325 -16.30 12.24 4.99
C ASP A 325 -14.77 12.03 5.09
N LYS A 326 -13.98 13.11 5.05
CA LYS A 326 -12.53 13.06 5.31
C LYS A 326 -12.22 12.60 6.74
N VAL A 327 -12.96 13.11 7.72
CA VAL A 327 -12.83 12.68 9.12
C VAL A 327 -13.22 11.22 9.27
N GLU A 328 -14.33 10.77 8.67
CA GLU A 328 -14.72 9.35 8.68
C GLU A 328 -13.62 8.49 8.05
N LEU A 329 -13.05 8.90 6.91
CA LEU A 329 -11.98 8.17 6.23
C LEU A 329 -10.71 8.06 7.11
N LEU A 330 -10.29 9.14 7.76
CA LEU A 330 -9.17 9.13 8.71
C LEU A 330 -9.42 8.16 9.87
N ARG A 331 -10.59 8.24 10.50
CA ARG A 331 -10.91 7.39 11.65
C ARG A 331 -11.05 5.91 11.26
N ARG A 332 -11.61 5.61 10.08
CA ARG A 332 -11.65 4.24 9.53
C ARG A 332 -10.26 3.73 9.19
N PHE A 333 -9.38 4.60 8.70
CA PHE A 333 -7.98 4.25 8.48
C PHE A 333 -7.30 3.88 9.80
N LEU A 334 -7.45 4.71 10.84
CA LEU A 334 -6.89 4.41 12.15
C LEU A 334 -7.41 3.08 12.68
N LEU A 335 -8.72 2.82 12.60
CA LEU A 335 -9.32 1.55 13.01
C LEU A 335 -8.67 0.33 12.30
N ALA A 336 -8.50 0.41 10.98
CA ALA A 336 -7.84 -0.65 10.21
C ALA A 336 -6.35 -0.77 10.56
N PHE A 337 -5.67 0.34 10.85
CA PHE A 337 -4.28 0.33 11.31
C PHE A 337 -4.16 -0.35 12.69
N LEU A 338 -5.01 -0.02 13.65
CA LEU A 338 -5.02 -0.68 14.96
C LEU A 338 -5.31 -2.17 14.84
N ALA A 339 -6.23 -2.57 13.95
CA ALA A 339 -6.49 -3.98 13.67
C ALA A 339 -5.24 -4.73 13.17
N LEU A 340 -4.47 -4.12 12.25
CA LEU A 340 -3.21 -4.69 11.79
C LEU A 340 -2.17 -4.69 12.92
N TYR A 341 -2.06 -3.62 13.70
CA TYR A 341 -1.16 -3.54 14.86
C TYR A 341 -1.42 -4.65 15.88
N VAL A 342 -2.69 -4.90 16.23
CA VAL A 342 -3.09 -6.03 17.08
C VAL A 342 -2.76 -7.37 16.43
N SER A 343 -3.03 -7.52 15.12
CA SER A 343 -2.69 -8.74 14.38
C SER A 343 -1.19 -9.08 14.41
N GLN A 344 -0.33 -8.07 14.54
CA GLN A 344 1.12 -8.23 14.63
C GLN A 344 1.67 -8.27 16.05
N GLY A 345 0.79 -8.26 17.06
CA GLY A 345 1.19 -8.48 18.45
C GLY A 345 1.54 -7.19 19.18
N ARG A 346 1.14 -6.04 18.62
CA ARG A 346 1.28 -4.71 19.22
C ARG A 346 2.73 -4.40 19.60
N PRO A 347 3.68 -4.48 18.65
CA PRO A 347 5.10 -4.29 18.92
C PRO A 347 5.40 -2.91 19.53
N ASN A 348 6.43 -2.83 20.37
CA ASN A 348 6.95 -1.54 20.83
C ASN A 348 7.45 -0.71 19.62
N LEU A 349 7.27 0.61 19.72
CA LEU A 349 7.88 1.56 18.79
C LEU A 349 9.18 2.10 19.41
N HIS A 350 10.27 2.06 18.64
CA HIS A 350 11.61 2.42 19.10
C HIS A 350 12.15 3.62 18.31
N ALA A 351 11.58 4.80 18.56
CA ALA A 351 11.91 6.03 17.81
C ALA A 351 13.40 6.42 17.90
N ASP A 352 14.06 6.07 19.01
CA ASP A 352 15.50 6.23 19.23
C ASP A 352 16.35 5.56 18.15
N ARG A 353 15.88 4.45 17.56
CA ARG A 353 16.64 3.71 16.53
C ARG A 353 16.78 4.43 15.21
N LEU A 354 15.91 5.40 14.94
CA LEU A 354 16.09 6.27 13.77
C LEU A 354 17.36 7.11 13.89
N GLU A 355 17.83 7.36 15.12
CA GLU A 355 19.10 8.05 15.39
C GLU A 355 20.31 7.10 15.34
N ASP A 356 20.18 5.85 15.81
CA ASP A 356 21.28 4.88 15.89
C ASP A 356 21.85 4.47 14.51
N ILE A 357 20.98 4.25 13.51
CA ILE A 357 21.39 3.88 12.14
C ILE A 357 22.21 5.00 11.46
N TYR A 358 22.12 6.23 11.98
CA TYR A 358 22.90 7.38 11.51
C TYR A 358 24.37 7.34 11.98
N ALA A 359 24.68 6.62 13.07
CA ALA A 359 26.04 6.46 13.55
C ALA A 359 26.81 5.42 12.73
N ASP A 360 26.19 4.28 12.45
CA ASP A 360 26.85 3.17 11.73
C ASP A 360 27.08 3.48 10.23
N THR A 361 26.19 4.25 9.60
CA THR A 361 26.34 4.67 8.18
C THR A 361 27.44 5.72 7.94
N LEU A 362 28.04 6.27 9.00
CA LEU A 362 29.24 7.11 8.90
C LEU A 362 30.54 6.32 9.08
N GLU A 363 30.48 5.11 9.67
CA GLU A 363 31.67 4.32 10.02
C GLU A 363 32.02 3.23 8.99
N GLU A 364 31.07 2.74 8.19
CA GLU A 364 31.34 1.76 7.13
C GLU A 364 31.42 2.39 5.73
N ASP A 365 32.66 2.54 5.24
CA ASP A 365 33.05 2.79 3.85
C ASP A 365 32.21 3.82 3.07
N GLY A 366 32.43 5.10 3.39
CA GLY A 366 32.08 6.19 2.47
C GLY A 366 32.61 5.89 1.05
N PRO A 367 31.85 6.16 -0.02
CA PRO A 367 32.20 5.74 -1.36
C PRO A 367 33.59 6.24 -1.73
N GLN A 368 34.53 5.30 -1.93
CA GLN A 368 35.86 5.62 -2.43
C GLN A 368 35.71 6.20 -3.84
N LEU A 369 35.86 7.52 -3.93
CA LEU A 369 35.82 8.30 -5.16
C LEU A 369 36.96 7.83 -6.10
N SER A 370 36.60 7.07 -7.12
CA SER A 370 37.46 6.83 -8.27
C SER A 370 37.68 8.16 -9.01
N THR A 371 38.90 8.67 -8.95
CA THR A 371 39.34 9.85 -9.70
C THR A 371 39.60 9.47 -11.15
N SER A 372 38.74 9.90 -12.07
CA SER A 372 39.09 10.03 -13.49
C SER A 372 38.92 11.48 -13.96
N PRO A 373 39.77 11.99 -14.87
CA PRO A 373 39.96 13.43 -15.02
C PRO A 373 39.28 14.02 -16.28
N ILE A 374 38.62 15.16 -16.08
CA ILE A 374 38.72 16.48 -16.76
C ILE A 374 37.33 17.13 -16.81
N GLY A 375 37.17 18.19 -16.01
CA GLY A 375 35.92 18.92 -15.73
C GLY A 375 35.69 18.96 -14.23
N SER A 376 36.29 19.93 -13.53
CA SER A 376 36.40 20.00 -12.07
C SER A 376 35.14 19.57 -11.31
N PRO A 377 35.24 18.66 -10.31
CA PRO A 377 34.12 18.34 -9.46
C PRO A 377 33.88 19.53 -8.53
N THR A 378 32.84 20.31 -8.82
CA THR A 378 32.18 21.01 -7.72
C THR A 378 31.53 19.92 -6.87
N MET A 379 31.80 19.90 -5.57
CA MET A 379 31.01 19.08 -4.64
C MET A 379 29.54 19.39 -4.93
N PRO A 380 28.70 18.39 -5.26
CA PRO A 380 27.30 18.68 -5.49
C PRO A 380 26.78 19.36 -4.23
N THR A 381 26.06 20.46 -4.40
CA THR A 381 25.44 21.16 -3.27
C THR A 381 24.62 20.13 -2.46
N THR A 382 24.57 20.26 -1.13
CA THR A 382 23.86 19.33 -0.24
C THR A 382 22.48 18.87 -0.77
N PRO A 383 21.65 19.74 -1.39
CA PRO A 383 20.38 19.33 -1.99
C PRO A 383 20.48 18.34 -3.16
N GLN A 384 21.51 18.46 -4.01
CA GLN A 384 21.73 17.54 -5.13
C GLN A 384 22.22 16.16 -4.65
N LEU A 385 23.01 16.13 -3.57
CA LEU A 385 23.42 14.88 -2.91
C LEU A 385 22.21 14.20 -2.26
N ALA A 386 21.38 14.94 -1.53
CA ALA A 386 20.17 14.42 -0.89
C ALA A 386 19.16 13.86 -1.91
N LEU A 387 18.96 14.56 -3.03
CA LEU A 387 18.08 14.06 -4.10
C LEU A 387 18.61 12.77 -4.73
N ARG A 388 19.93 12.66 -4.92
CA ARG A 388 20.56 11.43 -5.42
C ARG A 388 20.41 10.28 -4.42
N GLU A 389 20.55 10.57 -3.13
CA GLU A 389 20.37 9.60 -2.04
C GLU A 389 18.94 9.04 -2.02
N TRP A 390 17.92 9.90 -2.13
CA TRP A 390 16.54 9.47 -2.30
C TRP A 390 16.34 8.54 -3.50
N GLY A 391 16.96 8.86 -4.64
CA GLY A 391 16.92 7.99 -5.82
C GLY A 391 17.52 6.60 -5.56
N ILE A 392 18.66 6.53 -4.89
CA ILE A 392 19.33 5.27 -4.53
C ILE A 392 18.47 4.45 -3.55
N LEU A 393 17.93 5.10 -2.51
CA LEU A 393 17.05 4.45 -1.53
C LEU A 393 15.78 3.92 -2.19
N ALA A 394 15.25 4.64 -3.17
CA ALA A 394 14.11 4.20 -3.97
C ALA A 394 14.44 3.08 -4.96
N GLY A 395 15.71 2.64 -5.07
CA GLY A 395 16.11 1.54 -5.94
C GLY A 395 16.58 1.96 -7.33
N ALA A 396 17.14 3.16 -7.50
CA ALA A 396 17.81 3.53 -8.75
C ALA A 396 19.31 3.15 -8.76
N PRO A 397 19.85 2.58 -9.85
CA PRO A 397 19.13 2.16 -11.06
C PRO A 397 18.22 0.96 -10.80
N ALA A 398 17.03 0.97 -11.42
CA ALA A 398 16.02 -0.06 -11.18
C ALA A 398 16.44 -1.42 -11.73
N HIS A 399 16.14 -2.46 -10.95
CA HIS A 399 16.33 -3.86 -11.29
C HIS A 399 15.00 -4.61 -11.28
N VAL A 400 14.92 -5.70 -12.05
CA VAL A 400 13.69 -6.51 -12.16
C VAL A 400 13.27 -7.12 -10.81
N ASP A 401 14.25 -7.46 -9.97
CA ASP A 401 14.06 -8.12 -8.66
C ASP A 401 13.83 -7.15 -7.49
N ASP A 402 13.78 -5.84 -7.76
CA ASP A 402 13.54 -4.84 -6.72
C ASP A 402 12.20 -5.07 -6.02
N ASP A 403 12.17 -4.82 -4.71
CA ASP A 403 10.91 -4.81 -3.98
C ASP A 403 10.10 -3.56 -4.26
N ILE A 404 8.89 -3.76 -4.76
CA ILE A 404 7.99 -2.66 -5.04
C ILE A 404 7.49 -2.01 -3.74
N HIS A 405 7.36 -2.75 -2.63
CA HIS A 405 6.90 -2.18 -1.37
C HIS A 405 7.94 -1.24 -0.78
N ILE A 406 9.23 -1.57 -0.91
CA ILE A 406 10.32 -0.69 -0.49
C ILE A 406 10.32 0.59 -1.34
N MET A 407 10.12 0.47 -2.65
CA MET A 407 9.98 1.63 -3.55
C MET A 407 8.82 2.53 -3.12
N GLU A 408 7.66 1.93 -2.82
CA GLU A 408 6.45 2.64 -2.41
C GLU A 408 6.60 3.32 -1.04
N VAL A 409 7.27 2.68 -0.07
CA VAL A 409 7.60 3.28 1.22
C VAL A 409 8.49 4.51 1.03
N VAL A 410 9.57 4.38 0.25
CA VAL A 410 10.50 5.50 0.01
C VAL A 410 9.79 6.63 -0.75
N ALA A 411 8.89 6.30 -1.68
CA ALA A 411 8.05 7.28 -2.37
C ALA A 411 7.16 8.06 -1.40
N ALA A 412 6.47 7.37 -0.49
CA ALA A 412 5.62 7.98 0.52
C ALA A 412 6.43 8.90 1.43
N LEU A 413 7.56 8.43 1.97
CA LEU A 413 8.45 9.20 2.84
C LEU A 413 8.98 10.46 2.16
N LYS A 414 9.44 10.34 0.90
CA LYS A 414 9.89 11.51 0.12
C LYS A 414 8.78 12.54 -0.06
N SER A 415 7.56 12.08 -0.36
CA SER A 415 6.40 12.95 -0.55
C SER A 415 6.01 13.69 0.74
N TRP A 416 6.17 13.04 1.89
CA TRP A 416 5.93 13.63 3.20
C TRP A 416 7.02 14.62 3.59
N GLU A 417 8.28 14.37 3.25
CA GLU A 417 9.35 15.36 3.38
C GLU A 417 9.05 16.62 2.57
N ASP A 418 8.61 16.47 1.32
CA ASP A 418 8.25 17.63 0.48
C ASP A 418 7.04 18.41 1.02
N ARG A 419 6.09 17.70 1.67
CA ARG A 419 4.86 18.29 2.19
C ARG A 419 5.02 18.92 3.58
N TYR A 420 5.69 18.22 4.49
CA TYR A 420 5.79 18.55 5.92
C TYR A 420 7.17 19.09 6.33
N GLY A 421 8.14 19.09 5.41
CA GLY A 421 9.53 19.48 5.67
C GLY A 421 10.35 18.34 6.26
N GLU A 422 11.66 18.53 6.36
CA GLU A 422 12.62 17.46 6.68
C GLU A 422 12.50 16.86 8.09
N LYS A 423 11.87 17.54 9.05
CA LYS A 423 11.69 17.08 10.46
C LYS A 423 12.96 16.44 11.06
N LYS A 424 14.10 17.16 11.00
CA LYS A 424 15.43 16.65 11.43
C LYS A 424 15.89 15.39 10.68
N GLY A 425 15.46 15.23 9.43
CA GLY A 425 15.79 14.12 8.55
C GLY A 425 15.07 12.81 8.86
N ILE A 426 13.96 12.82 9.62
CA ILE A 426 13.28 11.59 10.07
C ILE A 426 12.83 10.70 8.91
N TYR A 427 12.34 11.30 7.82
CA TYR A 427 11.91 10.56 6.63
C TYR A 427 13.07 9.86 5.93
N MET A 428 14.20 10.56 5.76
CA MET A 428 15.43 9.99 5.21
C MET A 428 15.98 8.88 6.10
N LYS A 429 15.99 9.07 7.43
CA LYS A 429 16.38 8.06 8.41
C LYS A 429 15.55 6.80 8.27
N ALA A 430 14.22 6.94 8.24
CA ALA A 430 13.30 5.82 8.03
C ALA A 430 13.53 5.11 6.69
N ALA A 431 13.76 5.86 5.60
CA ALA A 431 14.06 5.28 4.29
C ALA A 431 15.35 4.45 4.29
N LYS A 432 16.39 4.90 5.02
CA LYS A 432 17.62 4.13 5.23
C LYS A 432 17.38 2.85 6.00
N VAL A 433 16.58 2.89 7.08
CA VAL A 433 16.22 1.69 7.86
C VAL A 433 15.50 0.67 6.98
N VAL A 434 14.50 1.13 6.24
CA VAL A 434 13.69 0.28 5.36
C VAL A 434 14.56 -0.35 4.27
N ARG A 435 15.52 0.40 3.70
CA ARG A 435 16.43 -0.11 2.66
C ARG A 435 17.54 -1.00 3.20
N SER A 436 18.00 -0.81 4.45
CA SER A 436 19.07 -1.62 5.05
C SER A 436 18.58 -2.99 5.50
N ILE A 437 17.28 -3.16 5.69
CA ILE A 437 16.67 -4.44 6.05
C ILE A 437 16.76 -5.42 4.87
N VAL A 438 17.55 -6.48 5.07
CA VAL A 438 17.86 -7.49 4.06
C VAL A 438 16.63 -8.37 3.76
N LYS A 439 16.29 -8.49 2.48
CA LYS A 439 15.42 -9.57 1.99
C LYS A 439 16.12 -10.92 2.21
N THR A 440 15.82 -11.66 3.27
CA THR A 440 16.22 -13.07 3.30
C THR A 440 15.19 -13.89 2.51
N GLY A 441 15.30 -13.85 1.18
CA GLY A 441 14.62 -14.74 0.24
C GLY A 441 13.14 -14.43 -0.01
N SER A 442 12.68 -14.73 -1.23
CA SER A 442 11.27 -14.77 -1.64
C SER A 442 10.51 -15.97 -1.04
N GLY A 443 10.81 -16.31 0.21
CA GLY A 443 10.15 -17.39 0.94
C GLY A 443 9.01 -16.87 1.82
N ASP A 444 8.24 -17.80 2.38
CA ASP A 444 7.09 -17.60 3.30
C ASP A 444 7.38 -16.70 4.53
N ALA A 445 8.60 -16.18 4.68
CA ALA A 445 9.06 -15.31 5.75
C ALA A 445 8.60 -13.84 5.63
N TRP A 446 8.18 -13.39 4.44
CA TRP A 446 7.68 -12.02 4.24
C TRP A 446 6.31 -11.78 4.90
N GLU A 447 5.47 -12.82 4.94
CA GLU A 447 4.22 -12.85 5.73
C GLU A 447 4.57 -13.21 7.19
N PHE A 448 5.29 -12.32 7.87
CA PHE A 448 5.86 -12.55 9.19
C PHE A 448 4.81 -13.07 10.20
N LYS A 449 5.25 -13.88 11.16
CA LYS A 449 4.41 -14.36 12.27
C LYS A 449 3.94 -13.25 13.20
N GLY A 450 4.42 -12.00 13.02
CA GLY A 450 4.14 -10.69 13.64
C GLY A 450 5.23 -10.19 14.60
N VAL A 451 5.75 -8.97 14.39
CA VAL A 451 6.97 -8.48 15.09
C VAL A 451 6.78 -8.20 16.58
N GLY A 452 5.56 -8.31 17.09
CA GLY A 452 5.27 -8.29 18.53
C GLY A 452 5.45 -9.64 19.23
N TYR A 453 5.71 -10.74 18.52
CA TYR A 453 5.87 -12.06 19.15
C TYR A 453 7.33 -12.43 19.38
N PRO A 454 7.64 -13.12 20.49
CA PRO A 454 8.96 -13.71 20.67
C PRO A 454 9.24 -14.74 19.56
N PRO A 455 10.48 -14.84 19.04
CA PRO A 455 10.83 -15.83 18.04
C PRO A 455 10.49 -17.23 18.58
N THR A 456 9.64 -17.98 17.89
CA THR A 456 9.43 -19.39 18.24
C THR A 456 10.77 -20.12 18.10
N ALA A 457 11.16 -20.90 19.13
CA ALA A 457 12.43 -21.61 19.22
C ALA A 457 12.79 -22.52 18.01
N SER A 458 11.88 -22.73 17.06
CA SER A 458 12.14 -23.48 15.83
C SER A 458 13.16 -22.81 14.91
N PHE A 459 13.34 -21.49 14.96
CA PHE A 459 14.36 -20.80 14.16
C PHE A 459 15.80 -21.11 14.62
N ALA A 460 15.99 -21.54 15.87
CA ALA A 460 17.30 -21.92 16.37
C ALA A 460 17.76 -23.29 15.86
N LEU A 461 16.86 -24.11 15.30
CA LEU A 461 17.17 -25.49 14.87
C LEU A 461 17.38 -25.64 13.36
N GLU A 462 17.14 -24.60 12.56
CA GLU A 462 17.42 -24.61 11.10
C GLU A 462 18.69 -23.86 10.72
N MET A 463 19.40 -23.27 11.70
CA MET A 463 20.69 -22.60 11.50
C MET A 463 21.91 -23.43 11.95
N GLU A 464 21.69 -24.64 12.44
CA GLU A 464 22.75 -25.64 12.66
C GLU A 464 22.60 -26.78 11.63
N GLU A 465 22.91 -26.50 10.36
CA GLU A 465 23.46 -27.51 9.42
C GLU A 465 24.27 -26.87 8.29
#